data_AF-A0A2T4V243-F1
#
_entry.id   AF-A0A2T4V243-F1
#
_cell.length_a   1.000
_cell.length_b   1.000
_cell.length_c   1.000
_cell.angle_alpha   90.00
_cell.angle_beta   90.00
_cell.angle_gamma   90.00
#
_symmetry.space_group_name_H-M   'P 1'
#
loop_
_entity.id
_entity.type
_entity.pdbx_description
1 polymer ?
#
loop_
_entity_poly.entity_id
_entity_poly.type
_entity_poly.pdbx_seq_one_letter_code
_entity_poly.pdbx_strand_id
1 'polypeptide(L)'
;MGSRRETASRRREGPPVKAEASGQALPLASMPSAPSEELAPDGLPSSGLRCTYDGGSLQCGGCRTDGDCPAGKGCVANRQTRRFECMASECEEDTHCFPGSVCRRVNLGTTGSATIRRCVPEGQRREGEHCDTLPISPAGTCREGLVCVQGVCGVPCRLEDPSSCPAGSSCQDSLDGPGCYPDCRALGCPEGQSCKRLASEGYQCLASVRGDCPESPCGEGERCNMRLFRGHGVFWCARLCNPLVADSCPADHVCGAGSATVSTCYRKCDPVEPRSCGEGWSCVSVSEDMTQWGCRPASR
;
A
#
# COMPACT_ATOMS: atom_id res chain seq x y z
N MET A 1 27.76 -62.45 -5.39
CA MET A 1 27.25 -63.77 -4.96
C MET A 1 26.14 -63.53 -3.93
N GLY A 2 24.96 -64.15 -4.12
CA GLY A 2 23.79 -64.08 -3.22
C GLY A 2 22.83 -62.92 -3.55
N SER A 3 21.83 -63.01 -4.43
CA SER A 3 20.67 -63.91 -4.58
C SER A 3 19.43 -63.50 -3.75
N ARG A 4 18.46 -62.90 -4.47
CA ARG A 4 16.98 -63.02 -4.41
C ARG A 4 16.25 -62.88 -3.07
N ARG A 5 15.22 -61.99 -3.05
CA ARG A 5 13.80 -62.41 -3.18
C ARG A 5 12.85 -61.20 -3.33
N GLU A 6 12.07 -61.25 -4.41
CA GLU A 6 10.77 -60.60 -4.57
C GLU A 6 9.76 -61.09 -3.52
N THR A 7 8.81 -60.24 -3.14
CA THR A 7 7.42 -60.68 -2.89
C THR A 7 6.45 -59.52 -3.08
N ALA A 8 5.65 -59.63 -4.15
CA ALA A 8 4.45 -58.85 -4.40
C ALA A 8 3.31 -59.34 -3.48
N SER A 9 2.48 -58.44 -2.96
CA SER A 9 1.23 -58.80 -2.25
C SER A 9 0.05 -57.93 -2.65
N ARG A 10 -0.68 -58.47 -3.64
CA ARG A 10 -2.14 -58.58 -3.79
C ARG A 10 -3.07 -57.43 -3.38
N ARG A 11 -3.70 -56.92 -4.44
CA ARG A 11 -5.07 -56.38 -4.53
C ARG A 11 -6.08 -57.19 -3.69
N ARG A 12 -7.01 -56.48 -3.04
CA ARG A 12 -8.35 -56.99 -2.72
C ARG A 12 -9.38 -56.10 -3.41
N GLU A 13 -9.98 -56.66 -4.46
CA GLU A 13 -11.23 -56.21 -5.05
C GLU A 13 -12.38 -56.61 -4.12
N GLY A 14 -13.21 -55.63 -3.75
CA GLY A 14 -14.48 -55.86 -3.05
C GLY A 14 -15.64 -55.97 -4.04
N PRO A 15 -16.71 -56.73 -3.71
CA PRO A 15 -17.78 -57.11 -4.63
C PRO A 15 -18.80 -55.99 -4.91
N PRO A 16 -19.62 -56.13 -5.97
CA PRO A 16 -20.58 -55.12 -6.42
C PRO A 16 -21.86 -55.18 -5.57
N VAL A 17 -22.30 -54.04 -5.05
CA VAL A 17 -23.61 -53.92 -4.40
C VAL A 17 -24.63 -53.46 -5.44
N LYS A 18 -25.63 -54.32 -5.66
CA LYS A 18 -26.80 -54.07 -6.50
C LYS A 18 -27.65 -52.94 -5.93
N ALA A 19 -28.18 -52.14 -6.85
CA ALA A 19 -29.25 -51.18 -6.64
C ALA A 19 -30.58 -51.90 -6.32
N GLU A 20 -31.27 -51.45 -5.29
CA GLU A 20 -32.73 -51.57 -5.18
C GLU A 20 -33.29 -50.21 -4.79
N ALA A 21 -34.24 -49.75 -5.61
CA ALA A 21 -34.97 -48.52 -5.46
C ALA A 21 -36.10 -48.72 -4.44
N SER A 22 -36.23 -47.77 -3.51
CA SER A 22 -37.49 -47.51 -2.83
C SER A 22 -37.56 -46.02 -2.54
N GLY A 23 -38.54 -45.37 -3.16
CA GLY A 23 -38.78 -43.95 -3.08
C GLY A 23 -39.28 -43.53 -1.71
N GLN A 24 -38.65 -42.50 -1.16
CA GLN A 24 -39.30 -41.53 -0.30
C GLN A 24 -38.84 -40.15 -0.76
N ALA A 25 -39.77 -39.38 -1.33
CA ALA A 25 -39.57 -37.99 -1.65
C ALA A 25 -39.52 -37.20 -0.33
N LEU A 26 -38.32 -36.77 0.07
CA LEU A 26 -38.11 -35.81 1.13
C LEU A 26 -38.10 -34.39 0.54
N PRO A 27 -38.60 -33.39 1.29
CA PRO A 27 -38.78 -32.04 0.78
C PRO A 27 -37.44 -31.41 0.41
N LEU A 28 -37.41 -30.68 -0.71
CA LEU A 28 -36.28 -29.84 -1.08
C LEU A 28 -35.94 -28.92 0.10
N ALA A 29 -34.83 -29.22 0.78
CA ALA A 29 -34.19 -28.28 1.66
C ALA A 29 -33.78 -27.08 0.80
N SER A 30 -34.38 -25.93 1.09
CA SER A 30 -34.07 -24.65 0.50
C SER A 30 -32.56 -24.40 0.58
N MET A 31 -31.93 -24.30 -0.59
CA MET A 31 -30.59 -23.76 -0.71
C MET A 31 -30.57 -22.37 -0.06
N PRO A 32 -29.52 -22.00 0.71
CA PRO A 32 -29.32 -20.61 1.06
C PRO A 32 -29.13 -19.84 -0.25
N SER A 33 -30.09 -18.97 -0.54
CA SER A 33 -30.02 -17.99 -1.62
C SER A 33 -28.68 -17.26 -1.54
N ALA A 34 -28.06 -17.03 -2.69
CA ALA A 34 -27.01 -16.03 -2.82
C ALA A 34 -27.47 -14.73 -2.12
N PRO A 35 -26.58 -13.97 -1.45
CA PRO A 35 -26.97 -12.69 -0.89
C PRO A 35 -27.56 -11.87 -2.03
N SER A 36 -28.85 -11.57 -1.90
CA SER A 36 -29.55 -10.69 -2.83
C SER A 36 -28.72 -9.44 -2.95
N GLU A 37 -28.42 -9.01 -4.19
CA GLU A 37 -27.95 -7.66 -4.46
C GLU A 37 -28.82 -6.72 -3.64
N GLU A 38 -28.21 -6.09 -2.62
CA GLU A 38 -28.91 -5.19 -1.73
C GLU A 38 -29.25 -3.94 -2.54
N LEU A 39 -30.44 -3.98 -3.16
CA LEU A 39 -31.08 -2.83 -3.75
C LEU A 39 -31.28 -1.82 -2.63
N ALA A 40 -30.72 -0.62 -2.83
CA ALA A 40 -31.03 0.53 -1.99
C ALA A 40 -32.56 0.75 -1.93
N PRO A 41 -33.09 1.49 -0.93
CA PRO A 41 -34.52 1.81 -0.81
C PRO A 41 -35.14 2.39 -2.10
N ASP A 42 -34.29 2.90 -3.00
CA ASP A 42 -34.66 3.57 -4.24
C ASP A 42 -34.65 2.62 -5.47
N GLY A 43 -34.36 1.32 -5.28
CA GLY A 43 -34.45 0.30 -6.32
C GLY A 43 -33.38 0.38 -7.43
N LEU A 44 -32.29 1.13 -7.22
CA LEU A 44 -31.19 1.26 -8.19
C LEU A 44 -30.04 0.30 -7.85
N PRO A 45 -29.38 -0.29 -8.87
CA PRO A 45 -28.26 -1.20 -8.65
C PRO A 45 -27.12 -0.47 -7.94
N SER A 46 -26.42 -1.16 -7.05
CA SER A 46 -25.27 -0.64 -6.28
C SER A 46 -24.05 -0.28 -7.16
N SER A 47 -24.14 -0.52 -8.47
CA SER A 47 -23.24 0.02 -9.51
C SER A 47 -23.57 1.46 -9.95
N GLY A 48 -24.71 2.01 -9.51
CA GLY A 48 -25.18 3.35 -9.83
C GLY A 48 -24.53 4.43 -8.96
N LEU A 49 -23.67 5.21 -9.61
CA LEU A 49 -23.12 6.49 -9.17
C LEU A 49 -24.11 7.31 -8.32
N ARG A 50 -23.88 7.41 -7.00
CA ARG A 50 -24.53 8.45 -6.18
C ARG A 50 -23.99 9.79 -6.63
N CYS A 51 -24.78 10.51 -7.41
CA CYS A 51 -24.43 11.84 -7.87
C CYS A 51 -25.08 12.88 -6.96
N THR A 52 -24.26 13.70 -6.32
CA THR A 52 -24.75 14.94 -5.70
C THR A 52 -24.67 16.06 -6.71
N TYR A 53 -25.74 16.83 -6.85
CA TYR A 53 -25.71 18.04 -7.69
C TYR A 53 -25.27 19.21 -6.81
N ASP A 54 -24.08 19.73 -7.06
CA ASP A 54 -23.52 20.87 -6.32
C ASP A 54 -22.93 21.90 -7.29
N GLY A 55 -23.31 23.17 -7.11
CA GLY A 55 -22.80 24.30 -7.88
C GLY A 55 -22.96 24.21 -9.41
N GLY A 56 -23.94 23.45 -9.92
CA GLY A 56 -24.13 23.23 -11.35
C GLY A 56 -23.44 21.99 -11.93
N SER A 57 -22.78 21.17 -11.09
CA SER A 57 -22.05 19.96 -11.50
C SER A 57 -22.56 18.70 -10.80
N LEU A 58 -22.65 17.58 -11.52
CA LEU A 58 -22.95 16.25 -10.96
C LEU A 58 -21.65 15.64 -10.42
N GLN A 59 -21.58 15.47 -9.10
CA GLN A 59 -20.47 14.82 -8.39
C GLN A 59 -20.85 13.37 -8.12
N CYS A 60 -20.49 12.50 -9.05
CA CYS A 60 -20.88 11.10 -9.07
C CYS A 60 -19.82 10.19 -8.42
N GLY A 61 -20.21 9.45 -7.37
CA GLY A 61 -19.39 8.36 -6.82
C GLY A 61 -18.10 8.81 -6.12
N GLY A 62 -17.97 10.09 -5.78
CA GLY A 62 -16.82 10.62 -5.07
C GLY A 62 -16.72 10.12 -3.63
N CYS A 63 -15.50 9.95 -3.13
CA CYS A 63 -15.24 9.53 -1.75
C CYS A 63 -14.02 10.25 -1.18
N ARG A 64 -13.95 10.33 0.15
CA ARG A 64 -12.77 10.77 0.91
C ARG A 64 -12.14 9.60 1.66
N THR A 65 -12.98 8.72 2.19
CA THR A 65 -12.59 7.54 2.94
C THR A 65 -13.29 6.29 2.43
N ASP A 66 -12.72 5.12 2.71
CA ASP A 66 -13.37 3.85 2.41
C ASP A 66 -14.76 3.73 3.04
N GLY A 67 -14.98 4.37 4.19
CA GLY A 67 -16.28 4.42 4.87
C GLY A 67 -17.36 5.18 4.10
N ASP A 68 -16.99 6.00 3.12
CA ASP A 68 -17.95 6.70 2.25
C ASP A 68 -18.52 5.76 1.18
N CYS A 69 -17.90 4.58 0.99
CA CYS A 69 -18.24 3.65 -0.07
C CYS A 69 -19.23 2.56 0.39
N PRO A 70 -20.14 2.12 -0.50
CA PRO A 70 -21.00 0.96 -0.25
C PRO A 70 -20.17 -0.30 0.07
N ALA A 71 -20.78 -1.26 0.76
CA ALA A 71 -20.16 -2.55 1.06
C ALA A 71 -19.55 -3.21 -0.21
N GLY A 72 -18.35 -3.76 -0.08
CA GLY A 72 -17.61 -4.38 -1.19
C GLY A 72 -16.89 -3.40 -2.12
N LYS A 73 -16.94 -2.08 -1.84
CA LYS A 73 -16.17 -1.05 -2.55
C LYS A 73 -15.22 -0.34 -1.60
N GLY A 74 -14.17 0.25 -2.15
CA GLY A 74 -13.22 1.10 -1.44
C GLY A 74 -13.01 2.42 -2.17
N CYS A 75 -12.38 3.39 -1.50
CA CYS A 75 -12.15 4.71 -2.04
C CYS A 75 -10.83 4.77 -2.82
N VAL A 76 -10.92 5.00 -4.13
CA VAL A 76 -9.82 4.77 -5.08
C VAL A 76 -9.51 6.04 -5.83
N ALA A 77 -8.24 6.44 -5.93
CA ALA A 77 -7.84 7.46 -6.90
C ALA A 77 -8.02 6.91 -8.32
N ASN A 78 -9.09 7.34 -8.98
CA ASN A 78 -9.30 7.11 -10.40
C ASN A 78 -8.40 8.08 -11.19
N ARG A 79 -7.34 7.54 -11.80
CA ARG A 79 -6.39 8.35 -12.57
C ARG A 79 -6.96 8.90 -13.87
N GLN A 80 -7.99 8.28 -14.44
CA GLN A 80 -8.64 8.77 -15.66
C GLN A 80 -9.43 10.04 -15.36
N THR A 81 -10.20 10.05 -14.28
CA THR A 81 -11.01 11.20 -13.86
C THR A 81 -10.24 12.17 -12.96
N ARG A 82 -9.07 11.75 -12.44
CA ARG A 82 -8.26 12.45 -11.43
C ARG A 82 -9.03 12.76 -10.15
N ARG A 83 -9.93 11.86 -9.75
CA ARG A 83 -10.78 11.99 -8.55
C ARG A 83 -10.70 10.73 -7.70
N PHE A 84 -11.05 10.85 -6.44
CA PHE A 84 -11.30 9.71 -5.57
C PHE A 84 -12.73 9.21 -5.78
N GLU A 85 -12.88 7.94 -6.12
CA GLU A 85 -14.15 7.33 -6.47
C GLU A 85 -14.33 5.96 -5.80
N CYS A 86 -15.56 5.62 -5.45
CA CYS A 86 -15.88 4.30 -4.90
C CYS A 86 -15.84 3.23 -5.98
N MET A 87 -14.84 2.35 -5.92
CA MET A 87 -14.66 1.25 -6.88
C MET A 87 -14.69 -0.10 -6.18
N ALA A 88 -15.23 -1.10 -6.88
CA ALA A 88 -15.14 -2.50 -6.47
C ALA A 88 -13.77 -3.08 -6.85
N SER A 89 -13.40 -4.21 -6.25
CA SER A 89 -12.25 -4.99 -6.70
C SER A 89 -12.43 -5.45 -8.14
N GLU A 90 -11.37 -5.35 -8.94
CA GLU A 90 -11.34 -5.82 -10.34
C GLU A 90 -11.04 -7.31 -10.43
N CYS A 91 -10.45 -7.87 -9.37
CA CYS A 91 -9.99 -9.24 -9.31
C CYS A 91 -10.07 -9.75 -7.87
N GLU A 92 -10.08 -11.07 -7.70
CA GLU A 92 -9.92 -11.73 -6.41
C GLU A 92 -8.65 -12.57 -6.38
N GLU A 93 -8.30 -13.16 -7.53
CA GLU A 93 -7.11 -13.97 -7.77
C GLU A 93 -6.46 -13.58 -9.11
N ASP A 94 -5.20 -13.99 -9.30
CA ASP A 94 -4.38 -13.60 -10.46
C ASP A 94 -4.99 -14.08 -11.80
N THR A 95 -5.75 -15.17 -11.79
CA THR A 95 -6.48 -15.73 -12.95
C THR A 95 -7.58 -14.82 -13.49
N HIS A 96 -8.09 -13.88 -12.68
CA HIS A 96 -9.07 -12.88 -13.12
C HIS A 96 -8.43 -11.77 -13.96
N CYS A 97 -7.10 -11.68 -13.96
CA CYS A 97 -6.36 -10.65 -14.68
C CYS A 97 -5.90 -11.13 -16.07
N PHE A 98 -5.67 -10.17 -16.97
CA PHE A 98 -5.07 -10.47 -18.27
C PHE A 98 -3.63 -10.99 -18.12
N PRO A 99 -3.11 -11.81 -19.06
CA PRO A 99 -1.73 -12.27 -19.04
C PRO A 99 -0.73 -11.13 -18.85
N GLY A 100 0.24 -11.32 -17.95
CA GLY A 100 1.20 -10.28 -17.56
C GLY A 100 0.67 -9.29 -16.51
N SER A 101 -0.46 -9.59 -15.87
CA SER A 101 -0.99 -8.85 -14.72
C SER A 101 -1.32 -9.78 -13.56
N VAL A 102 -1.22 -9.25 -12.34
CA VAL A 102 -1.48 -9.97 -11.09
C VAL A 102 -2.47 -9.20 -10.22
N CYS A 103 -3.24 -9.91 -9.41
CA CYS A 103 -4.22 -9.35 -8.53
C CYS A 103 -3.57 -8.89 -7.22
N ARG A 104 -3.56 -7.57 -6.97
CA ARG A 104 -2.89 -6.97 -5.82
C ARG A 104 -3.79 -6.01 -5.07
N ARG A 105 -3.49 -5.81 -3.78
CA ARG A 105 -4.23 -4.89 -2.92
C ARG A 105 -3.70 -3.48 -3.14
N VAL A 106 -4.58 -2.48 -3.21
CA VAL A 106 -4.17 -1.08 -3.44
C VAL A 106 -4.76 -0.18 -2.35
N ASN A 107 -3.93 0.64 -1.70
CA ASN A 107 -4.41 1.72 -0.81
C ASN A 107 -4.25 3.06 -1.47
N LEU A 108 -5.29 3.89 -1.38
CA LEU A 108 -5.29 5.19 -2.05
C LEU A 108 -5.50 6.39 -1.12
N GLY A 109 -5.34 6.21 0.19
CA GLY A 109 -4.83 7.31 1.01
C GLY A 109 -5.64 7.72 2.22
N THR A 110 -6.63 6.94 2.65
CA THR A 110 -7.30 7.20 3.92
C THR A 110 -7.46 5.90 4.70
N THR A 111 -7.32 6.02 6.01
CA THR A 111 -7.51 4.97 7.01
C THR A 111 -8.81 4.22 6.72
N GLY A 112 -8.71 3.04 6.13
CA GLY A 112 -9.86 2.31 5.65
C GLY A 112 -9.59 0.82 5.57
N SER A 113 -10.59 0.06 6.02
CA SER A 113 -10.61 -1.40 6.13
C SER A 113 -11.01 -2.09 4.83
N ALA A 114 -11.39 -1.33 3.79
CA ALA A 114 -11.88 -1.90 2.54
C ALA A 114 -10.68 -2.32 1.67
N THR A 115 -10.42 -3.61 1.66
CA THR A 115 -9.36 -4.19 0.82
C THR A 115 -9.87 -4.33 -0.61
N ILE A 116 -9.63 -3.32 -1.43
CA ILE A 116 -9.84 -3.40 -2.88
C ILE A 116 -8.65 -4.06 -3.56
N ARG A 117 -8.94 -4.84 -4.59
CA ARG A 117 -7.94 -5.51 -5.41
C ARG A 117 -8.00 -5.05 -6.85
N ARG A 118 -6.84 -4.86 -7.48
CA ARG A 118 -6.71 -4.43 -8.87
C ARG A 118 -5.71 -5.30 -9.62
N CYS A 119 -5.95 -5.43 -10.92
CA CYS A 119 -4.98 -6.05 -11.81
C CYS A 119 -3.85 -5.05 -12.08
N VAL A 120 -2.65 -5.34 -11.57
CA VAL A 120 -1.45 -4.55 -11.77
C VAL A 120 -0.45 -5.32 -12.64
N PRO A 121 0.43 -4.64 -13.40
CA PRO A 121 1.43 -5.34 -14.20
C PRO A 121 2.32 -6.23 -13.34
N GLU A 122 2.57 -7.45 -13.84
CA GLU A 122 3.50 -8.39 -13.22
C GLU A 122 4.88 -7.76 -13.09
N GLY A 123 5.49 -7.93 -11.92
CA GLY A 123 6.73 -7.25 -11.58
C GLY A 123 8.00 -7.90 -12.09
N GLN A 124 9.03 -7.09 -12.21
CA GLN A 124 10.38 -7.54 -12.56
C GLN A 124 11.36 -7.44 -11.38
N ARG A 125 10.93 -6.81 -10.27
CA ARG A 125 11.80 -6.55 -9.13
C ARG A 125 12.09 -7.82 -8.34
N ARG A 126 13.37 -8.00 -8.02
CA ARG A 126 13.89 -9.14 -7.24
C ARG A 126 13.82 -8.85 -5.76
N GLU A 127 14.00 -9.88 -4.96
CA GLU A 127 14.12 -9.75 -3.51
C GLU A 127 15.21 -8.73 -3.14
N GLY A 128 14.91 -7.84 -2.20
CA GLY A 128 15.77 -6.74 -1.78
C GLY A 128 15.79 -5.52 -2.70
N GLU A 129 15.17 -5.58 -3.89
CA GLU A 129 15.05 -4.42 -4.77
C GLU A 129 13.89 -3.51 -4.35
N HIS A 130 14.00 -2.22 -4.71
CA HIS A 130 12.96 -1.25 -4.42
C HIS A 130 11.71 -1.48 -5.28
N CYS A 131 10.54 -1.35 -4.65
CA CYS A 131 9.23 -1.39 -5.29
C CYS A 131 8.43 -0.13 -4.97
N ASP A 132 7.50 0.20 -5.86
CA ASP A 132 6.52 1.25 -5.67
C ASP A 132 5.30 0.65 -4.96
N THR A 133 4.77 1.32 -3.93
CA THR A 133 3.54 0.89 -3.24
C THR A 133 2.31 0.91 -4.16
N LEU A 134 2.35 1.71 -5.23
CA LEU A 134 1.32 1.83 -6.25
C LEU A 134 1.96 1.77 -7.63
N PRO A 135 2.44 0.60 -8.05
CA PRO A 135 3.24 0.50 -9.25
C PRO A 135 2.36 0.70 -10.49
N ILE A 136 2.79 1.58 -11.38
CA ILE A 136 2.14 1.83 -12.68
C ILE A 136 2.81 1.06 -13.83
N SER A 137 3.88 0.33 -13.53
CA SER A 137 4.67 -0.39 -14.52
C SER A 137 5.32 -1.62 -13.88
N PRO A 138 5.67 -2.64 -14.69
CA PRO A 138 6.43 -3.81 -14.24
C PRO A 138 7.74 -3.45 -13.51
N ALA A 139 8.36 -2.32 -13.88
CA ALA A 139 9.59 -1.83 -13.28
C ALA A 139 9.42 -1.30 -11.85
N GLY A 140 8.19 -1.11 -11.37
CA GLY A 140 7.87 -0.73 -9.99
C GLY A 140 7.36 -1.90 -9.14
N THR A 141 7.01 -3.03 -9.75
CA THR A 141 6.34 -4.15 -9.06
C THR A 141 7.33 -5.27 -8.73
N CYS A 142 7.13 -5.95 -7.60
CA CYS A 142 7.81 -7.19 -7.24
C CYS A 142 7.42 -8.34 -8.16
N ARG A 143 8.39 -9.18 -8.53
CA ARG A 143 8.14 -10.40 -9.31
C ARG A 143 7.21 -11.36 -8.56
N GLU A 144 6.69 -12.34 -9.28
CA GLU A 144 5.85 -13.39 -8.72
C GLU A 144 6.46 -14.02 -7.44
N GLY A 145 5.61 -14.27 -6.45
CA GLY A 145 6.00 -14.84 -5.16
C GLY A 145 6.64 -13.86 -4.17
N LEU A 146 6.79 -12.58 -4.52
CA LEU A 146 7.27 -11.54 -3.61
C LEU A 146 6.17 -10.51 -3.31
N VAL A 147 6.27 -9.88 -2.13
CA VAL A 147 5.39 -8.80 -1.67
C VAL A 147 6.18 -7.51 -1.48
N CYS A 148 5.58 -6.37 -1.78
CA CYS A 148 6.19 -5.07 -1.53
C CYS A 148 5.99 -4.69 -0.07
N VAL A 149 7.06 -4.68 0.72
CA VAL A 149 7.03 -4.36 2.16
C VAL A 149 7.97 -3.20 2.42
N GLN A 150 7.41 -2.09 2.93
CA GLN A 150 8.14 -0.83 3.11
C GLN A 150 8.95 -0.39 1.87
N GLY A 151 8.40 -0.59 0.67
CA GLY A 151 9.05 -0.19 -0.59
C GLY A 151 10.22 -1.09 -1.01
N VAL A 152 10.35 -2.29 -0.44
CA VAL A 152 11.32 -3.32 -0.84
C VAL A 152 10.60 -4.63 -1.10
N CYS A 153 11.01 -5.37 -2.12
CA CYS A 153 10.46 -6.69 -2.41
C CYS A 153 10.98 -7.73 -1.41
N GLY A 154 10.07 -8.32 -0.63
CA GLY A 154 10.36 -9.33 0.37
C GLY A 154 9.64 -10.64 0.09
N VAL A 155 10.19 -11.73 0.62
CA VAL A 155 9.52 -13.04 0.63
C VAL A 155 8.32 -12.98 1.59
N PRO A 156 7.14 -13.54 1.25
CA PRO A 156 6.01 -13.61 2.17
C PRO A 156 6.36 -14.33 3.47
N CYS A 157 5.83 -13.85 4.59
CA CYS A 157 6.12 -14.38 5.92
C CYS A 157 4.87 -14.47 6.80
N ARG A 158 5.01 -14.99 8.01
CA ARG A 158 3.91 -15.05 8.99
C ARG A 158 4.30 -14.20 10.20
N LEU A 159 3.45 -13.23 10.55
CA LEU A 159 3.72 -12.29 11.65
C LEU A 159 3.93 -13.00 13.00
N GLU A 160 3.25 -14.14 13.20
CA GLU A 160 3.34 -14.93 14.43
C GLU A 160 4.56 -15.88 14.46
N ASP A 161 5.29 -16.00 13.36
CA ASP A 161 6.43 -16.91 13.23
C ASP A 161 7.70 -16.13 12.83
N PRO A 162 8.53 -15.75 13.81
CA PRO A 162 9.80 -15.07 13.55
C PRO A 162 10.78 -15.88 12.69
N SER A 163 10.62 -17.21 12.62
CA SER A 163 11.47 -18.09 11.81
C SER A 163 11.04 -18.18 10.34
N SER A 164 9.89 -17.57 9.99
CA SER A 164 9.42 -17.49 8.61
C SER A 164 10.27 -16.59 7.71
N CYS A 165 11.14 -15.77 8.30
CA CYS A 165 12.09 -14.92 7.58
C CYS A 165 13.54 -15.43 7.69
N PRO A 166 14.36 -15.18 6.66
CA PRO A 166 15.78 -15.47 6.73
C PRO A 166 16.46 -14.69 7.86
N ALA A 167 17.56 -15.22 8.38
CA ALA A 167 18.32 -14.58 9.45
C ALA A 167 18.71 -13.15 9.07
N GLY A 168 18.51 -12.20 9.99
CA GLY A 168 18.76 -10.77 9.76
C GLY A 168 17.60 -10.02 9.09
N SER A 169 16.46 -10.68 8.85
CA SER A 169 15.23 -10.04 8.39
C SER A 169 14.13 -10.14 9.44
N SER A 170 13.16 -9.24 9.36
CA SER A 170 11.96 -9.21 10.22
C SER A 170 10.71 -9.38 9.36
N CYS A 171 9.73 -10.13 9.87
CA CYS A 171 8.42 -10.21 9.22
C CYS A 171 7.65 -8.93 9.53
N GLN A 172 7.25 -8.19 8.49
CA GLN A 172 6.52 -6.94 8.65
C GLN A 172 5.23 -6.96 7.87
N ASP A 173 4.21 -6.33 8.44
CA ASP A 173 2.92 -6.24 7.79
C ASP A 173 2.93 -5.22 6.66
N SER A 174 2.14 -5.50 5.63
CA SER A 174 2.06 -4.72 4.41
C SER A 174 0.69 -4.90 3.77
N LEU A 175 0.34 -3.98 2.87
CA LEU A 175 -0.93 -4.01 2.18
C LEU A 175 -1.10 -5.25 1.31
N ASP A 176 -0.03 -5.72 0.68
CA ASP A 176 -0.04 -6.94 -0.11
C ASP A 176 0.03 -8.19 0.77
N GLY A 177 0.34 -8.01 2.05
CA GLY A 177 0.47 -9.04 3.05
C GLY A 177 1.84 -9.01 3.71
N PRO A 178 2.01 -9.76 4.81
CA PRO A 178 3.26 -9.78 5.53
C PRO A 178 4.40 -10.31 4.66
N GLY A 179 5.55 -9.63 4.72
CA GLY A 179 6.77 -10.05 4.05
C GLY A 179 8.04 -9.69 4.80
N CYS A 180 9.11 -10.40 4.47
CA CYS A 180 10.40 -10.26 5.09
C CYS A 180 11.09 -8.98 4.64
N TYR A 181 11.42 -8.15 5.62
CA TYR A 181 12.15 -6.92 5.43
C TYR A 181 13.55 -7.03 6.05
N PRO A 182 14.63 -6.79 5.28
CA PRO A 182 15.99 -6.92 5.79
C PRO A 182 16.33 -5.85 6.82
N ASP A 183 16.92 -6.23 7.96
CA ASP A 183 17.50 -5.29 8.92
C ASP A 183 18.97 -5.04 8.54
N CYS A 184 19.24 -3.85 7.99
CA CYS A 184 20.58 -3.49 7.56
C CYS A 184 21.61 -3.37 8.70
N ARG A 185 21.19 -3.33 9.96
CA ARG A 185 22.12 -3.40 11.09
C ARG A 185 22.69 -4.80 11.28
N ALA A 186 21.90 -5.82 10.95
CA ALA A 186 22.30 -7.22 11.05
C ALA A 186 23.04 -7.67 9.78
N LEU A 187 22.53 -7.29 8.61
CA LEU A 187 23.05 -7.75 7.32
C LEU A 187 24.12 -6.82 6.71
N GLY A 188 24.25 -5.60 7.23
CA GLY A 188 25.01 -4.54 6.58
C GLY A 188 24.28 -3.98 5.37
N CYS A 189 24.91 -3.02 4.71
CA CYS A 189 24.43 -2.47 3.45
C CYS A 189 25.39 -2.77 2.30
N PRO A 190 24.88 -2.88 1.06
CA PRO A 190 25.73 -2.94 -0.13
C PRO A 190 26.69 -1.75 -0.20
N GLU A 191 27.79 -1.92 -0.95
CA GLU A 191 28.80 -0.87 -1.11
C GLU A 191 28.18 0.45 -1.59
N GLY A 192 28.60 1.55 -0.97
CA GLY A 192 28.08 2.89 -1.25
C GLY A 192 26.74 3.22 -0.60
N GLN A 193 26.10 2.29 0.11
CA GLN A 193 24.85 2.54 0.83
C GLN A 193 25.10 2.68 2.35
N SER A 194 24.22 3.42 3.02
CA SER A 194 24.27 3.64 4.48
C SER A 194 22.99 3.15 5.15
N CYS A 195 23.15 2.40 6.24
CA CYS A 195 22.02 1.96 7.06
C CYS A 195 21.49 3.13 7.89
N LYS A 196 20.23 3.52 7.69
CA LYS A 196 19.60 4.67 8.36
C LYS A 196 18.31 4.29 9.04
N ARG A 197 18.06 4.92 10.19
CA ARG A 197 16.82 4.76 10.95
C ARG A 197 15.68 5.54 10.29
N LEU A 198 14.52 4.91 10.16
CA LEU A 198 13.28 5.54 9.69
C LEU A 198 12.35 5.84 10.87
N ALA A 199 11.39 6.76 10.68
CA ALA A 199 10.67 7.46 11.75
C ALA A 199 9.89 6.56 12.73
N SER A 200 9.59 5.33 12.33
CA SER A 200 8.83 4.39 13.16
C SER A 200 9.14 2.95 12.78
N GLU A 201 10.32 2.46 13.19
CA GLU A 201 10.61 1.03 13.40
C GLU A 201 11.29 0.26 12.26
N GLY A 202 11.90 0.97 11.30
CA GLY A 202 12.72 0.34 10.26
C GLY A 202 14.14 0.90 10.20
N TYR A 203 15.09 0.05 9.84
CA TYR A 203 16.39 0.47 9.34
C TYR A 203 16.48 0.09 7.86
N GLN A 204 16.84 1.05 7.01
CA GLN A 204 16.92 0.84 5.57
C GLN A 204 18.29 1.22 5.03
N CYS A 205 18.78 0.46 4.05
CA CYS A 205 19.93 0.86 3.26
C CYS A 205 19.55 1.95 2.26
N LEU A 206 20.21 3.10 2.36
CA LEU A 206 20.02 4.23 1.47
C LEU A 206 21.29 4.52 0.68
N ALA A 207 21.17 4.61 -0.64
CA ALA A 207 22.27 4.90 -1.57
C ALA A 207 22.80 6.33 -1.42
N SER A 208 21.96 7.26 -0.97
CA SER A 208 22.44 8.57 -0.54
C SER A 208 21.57 9.13 0.58
N VAL A 209 22.21 9.80 1.52
CA VAL A 209 21.53 10.41 2.65
C VAL A 209 21.93 11.87 2.77
N ARG A 210 20.95 12.74 2.98
CA ARG A 210 21.18 14.14 3.37
C ARG A 210 20.45 14.43 4.67
N GLY A 211 21.15 15.06 5.61
CA GLY A 211 20.66 15.28 6.97
C GLY A 211 20.79 14.05 7.86
N ASP A 212 20.69 14.28 9.15
CA ASP A 212 21.05 13.33 10.22
C ASP A 212 20.04 13.35 11.38
N CYS A 213 18.89 14.00 11.22
CA CYS A 213 17.91 14.11 12.31
C CYS A 213 17.33 12.78 12.87
N PRO A 214 17.41 11.63 12.17
CA PRO A 214 17.08 10.35 12.79
C PRO A 214 18.09 9.91 13.84
N GLU A 215 19.35 10.35 13.73
CA GLU A 215 20.44 10.03 14.65
C GLU A 215 20.73 11.16 15.64
N SER A 216 20.58 12.41 15.20
CA SER A 216 20.74 13.62 16.01
C SER A 216 19.36 14.25 16.26
N PRO A 217 18.84 14.27 17.50
CA PRO A 217 17.50 14.77 17.76
C PRO A 217 17.36 16.24 17.34
N CYS A 218 16.21 16.58 16.77
CA CYS A 218 15.86 17.96 16.45
C CYS A 218 15.71 18.82 17.72
N GLY A 219 15.68 20.14 17.55
CA GLY A 219 15.46 21.06 18.65
C GLY A 219 14.09 20.89 19.33
N GLU A 220 13.91 21.54 20.47
CA GLU A 220 12.64 21.52 21.19
C GLU A 220 11.48 22.04 20.31
N GLY A 221 10.38 21.29 20.27
CA GLY A 221 9.21 21.60 19.44
C GLY A 221 9.39 21.32 17.95
N GLU A 222 10.51 20.70 17.55
CA GLU A 222 10.74 20.23 16.18
C GLU A 222 10.57 18.73 16.07
N ARG A 223 10.35 18.26 14.84
CA ARG A 223 10.40 16.85 14.50
C ARG A 223 11.30 16.62 13.31
N CYS A 224 11.84 15.41 13.24
CA CYS A 224 12.53 14.93 12.05
C CYS A 224 11.48 14.58 10.98
N ASN A 225 11.46 15.37 9.91
CA ASN A 225 10.77 15.03 8.69
C ASN A 225 11.69 14.24 7.77
N MET A 226 11.11 13.36 6.97
CA MET A 226 11.87 12.57 6.01
C MET A 226 11.13 12.45 4.69
N ARG A 227 11.93 12.39 3.63
CA ARG A 227 11.47 12.08 2.29
C ARG A 227 12.37 11.00 1.73
N LEU A 228 11.78 9.84 1.46
CA LEU A 228 12.43 8.73 0.80
C LEU A 228 12.00 8.71 -0.67
N PHE A 229 12.97 8.52 -1.57
CA PHE A 229 12.70 8.33 -2.99
C PHE A 229 13.77 7.43 -3.60
N ARG A 230 13.39 6.25 -4.09
CA ARG A 230 14.28 5.30 -4.81
C ARG A 230 15.62 5.03 -4.10
N GLY A 231 15.57 4.79 -2.79
CA GLY A 231 16.78 4.54 -1.99
C GLY A 231 17.57 5.80 -1.61
N HIS A 232 17.09 7.00 -1.94
CA HIS A 232 17.64 8.27 -1.47
C HIS A 232 16.78 8.80 -0.32
N GLY A 233 17.42 9.20 0.78
CA GLY A 233 16.74 9.80 1.94
C GLY A 233 17.19 11.24 2.18
N VAL A 234 16.24 12.14 2.32
CA VAL A 234 16.49 13.49 2.86
C VAL A 234 15.76 13.62 4.18
N PHE A 235 16.50 13.97 5.22
CA PHE A 235 16.04 14.18 6.57
C PHE A 235 16.25 15.65 6.94
N TRP A 236 15.25 16.28 7.57
CA TRP A 236 15.37 17.66 8.04
C TRP A 236 14.51 17.90 9.28
N CYS A 237 14.97 18.80 10.14
CA CYS A 237 14.19 19.25 11.27
C CYS A 237 13.21 20.33 10.83
N ALA A 238 11.99 20.25 11.34
CA ALA A 238 10.98 21.29 11.17
C ALA A 238 10.13 21.41 12.42
N ARG A 239 9.78 22.65 12.79
CA ARG A 239 8.89 22.95 13.90
C ARG A 239 7.51 22.35 13.67
N LEU A 240 6.93 21.78 14.72
CA LEU A 240 5.52 21.38 14.73
C LEU A 240 4.64 22.64 14.62
N CYS A 241 3.51 22.50 13.95
CA CYS A 241 2.52 23.57 13.84
C CYS A 241 1.10 23.00 13.90
N ASN A 242 0.15 23.88 14.17
CA ASN A 242 -1.27 23.55 14.17
C ASN A 242 -1.93 24.22 12.95
N PRO A 243 -2.43 23.46 11.97
CA PRO A 243 -3.01 24.03 10.75
C PRO A 243 -4.31 24.80 11.01
N LEU A 244 -4.93 24.64 12.18
CA LEU A 244 -6.15 25.35 12.60
C LEU A 244 -5.86 26.68 13.31
N VAL A 245 -4.59 26.93 13.67
CA VAL A 245 -4.19 28.14 14.40
C VAL A 245 -3.37 29.00 13.45
N ALA A 246 -3.89 30.20 13.16
CA ALA A 246 -3.14 31.24 12.45
C ALA A 246 -1.84 31.54 13.21
N ASP A 247 -0.76 31.80 12.46
CA ASP A 247 0.57 32.13 13.01
C ASP A 247 1.18 31.04 13.92
N SER A 248 0.78 29.78 13.74
CA SER A 248 1.42 28.64 14.40
C SER A 248 2.87 28.38 13.94
N CYS A 249 3.31 29.08 12.89
CA CYS A 249 4.67 29.07 12.38
C CYS A 249 5.33 30.45 12.50
N PRO A 250 6.68 30.50 12.57
CA PRO A 250 7.41 31.77 12.51
C PRO A 250 7.12 32.57 11.24
N ALA A 251 7.55 33.84 11.24
CA ALA A 251 7.58 34.64 10.03
C ALA A 251 8.28 33.89 8.87
N ASP A 252 7.80 34.12 7.65
CA ASP A 252 8.26 33.47 6.41
C ASP A 252 8.10 31.94 6.35
N HIS A 253 7.23 31.38 7.21
CA HIS A 253 6.88 29.96 7.19
C HIS A 253 5.38 29.75 7.03
N VAL A 254 5.01 28.61 6.47
CA VAL A 254 3.63 28.15 6.32
C VAL A 254 3.47 26.78 6.99
N CYS A 255 2.31 26.54 7.60
CA CYS A 255 2.02 25.28 8.27
C CYS A 255 1.49 24.26 7.26
N GLY A 256 2.28 23.22 6.96
CA GLY A 256 1.91 22.20 5.97
C GLY A 256 1.99 20.77 6.51
N ALA A 257 1.58 19.79 5.71
CA ALA A 257 1.65 18.38 6.07
C ALA A 257 3.11 17.91 6.20
N GLY A 258 3.52 17.47 7.40
CA GLY A 258 4.82 16.85 7.68
C GLY A 258 4.78 15.32 7.60
N SER A 259 3.68 14.74 8.07
CA SER A 259 3.29 13.33 7.87
C SER A 259 1.75 13.24 7.78
N ALA A 260 1.22 12.02 7.68
CA ALA A 260 -0.24 11.79 7.60
C ALA A 260 -1.04 12.38 8.78
N THR A 261 -0.42 12.53 9.95
CA THR A 261 -1.10 12.94 11.20
C THR A 261 -0.49 14.18 11.85
N VAL A 262 0.55 14.78 11.26
CA VAL A 262 1.29 15.86 11.89
C VAL A 262 1.67 16.91 10.87
N SER A 263 1.44 18.17 11.23
CA SER A 263 1.83 19.34 10.45
C SER A 263 3.14 19.93 10.96
N THR A 264 3.94 20.47 10.04
CA THR A 264 5.20 21.15 10.33
C THR A 264 5.33 22.43 9.52
N CYS A 265 6.15 23.35 10.02
CA CYS A 265 6.47 24.59 9.34
C CYS A 265 7.42 24.36 8.18
N TYR A 266 7.09 24.94 7.03
CA TYR A 266 7.91 24.98 5.83
C TYR A 266 8.25 26.43 5.49
N ARG A 267 9.48 26.70 5.06
CA ARG A 267 9.82 28.03 4.54
C ARG A 267 8.93 28.34 3.34
N LYS A 268 8.26 29.49 3.39
CA LYS A 268 7.39 29.97 2.32
C LYS A 268 8.18 30.15 1.04
N CYS A 269 7.56 29.86 -0.09
CA CYS A 269 8.15 30.05 -1.40
C CYS A 269 7.11 30.51 -2.42
N ASP A 270 7.58 31.11 -3.51
CA ASP A 270 6.74 31.46 -4.65
C ASP A 270 6.88 30.35 -5.72
N PRO A 271 5.79 29.65 -6.10
CA PRO A 271 5.83 28.64 -7.15
C PRO A 271 6.22 29.19 -8.52
N VAL A 272 6.04 30.49 -8.76
CA VAL A 272 6.42 31.17 -10.01
C VAL A 272 7.92 31.45 -10.04
N GLU A 273 8.60 31.45 -8.89
CA GLU A 273 10.04 31.65 -8.78
C GLU A 273 10.77 30.32 -8.50
N PRO A 274 11.36 29.66 -9.52
CA PRO A 274 11.90 28.31 -9.37
C PRO A 274 13.08 28.18 -8.41
N ARG A 275 13.71 29.31 -8.03
CA ARG A 275 14.91 29.36 -7.17
C ARG A 275 14.63 29.84 -5.75
N SER A 276 13.37 30.12 -5.40
CA SER A 276 12.96 30.59 -4.06
C SER A 276 13.38 29.65 -2.91
N CYS A 277 13.64 28.38 -3.20
CA CYS A 277 14.04 27.38 -2.20
C CYS A 277 15.54 27.06 -2.14
N GLY A 278 16.35 27.55 -3.08
CA GLY A 278 17.77 27.20 -3.16
C GLY A 278 18.04 25.76 -3.63
N GLU A 279 19.32 25.39 -3.65
CA GLU A 279 19.77 24.13 -4.25
C GLU A 279 19.26 22.89 -3.50
N GLY A 280 18.72 21.91 -4.24
CA GLY A 280 18.26 20.65 -3.67
C GLY A 280 16.88 20.71 -3.03
N TRP A 281 16.20 21.84 -3.14
CA TRP A 281 14.84 22.07 -2.67
C TRP A 281 13.96 22.57 -3.81
N SER A 282 12.68 22.25 -3.75
CA SER A 282 11.67 22.66 -4.73
C SER A 282 10.49 23.31 -4.01
N CYS A 283 9.95 24.37 -4.60
CA CYS A 283 8.70 24.95 -4.14
C CYS A 283 7.54 24.05 -4.56
N VAL A 284 6.78 23.54 -3.58
CA VAL A 284 5.64 22.64 -3.81
C VAL A 284 4.50 23.03 -2.89
N SER A 285 3.29 22.61 -3.22
CA SER A 285 2.17 22.74 -2.29
C SER A 285 2.43 21.89 -1.04
N VAL A 286 2.18 22.48 0.12
CA VAL A 286 2.34 21.82 1.43
C VAL A 286 1.02 21.68 2.18
N SER A 287 -0.06 22.24 1.64
CA SER A 287 -1.44 22.07 2.11
C SER A 287 -2.25 21.21 1.13
N GLU A 288 -3.27 20.53 1.65
CA GLU A 288 -4.16 19.66 0.86
C GLU A 288 -5.00 20.44 -0.15
N ASP A 289 -5.39 21.66 0.19
CA ASP A 289 -6.14 22.59 -0.67
C ASP A 289 -5.27 23.28 -1.73
N MET A 290 -3.96 22.99 -1.75
CA MET A 290 -2.96 23.57 -2.66
C MET A 290 -2.83 25.10 -2.59
N THR A 291 -3.31 25.74 -1.51
CA THR A 291 -3.22 27.19 -1.35
C THR A 291 -1.90 27.65 -0.73
N GLN A 292 -1.18 26.77 -0.04
CA GLN A 292 0.07 27.09 0.64
C GLN A 292 1.27 26.42 -0.02
N TRP A 293 2.32 27.23 -0.20
CA TRP A 293 3.55 26.84 -0.90
C TRP A 293 4.74 26.90 0.04
N GLY A 294 5.46 25.79 0.12
CA GLY A 294 6.60 25.63 1.00
C GLY A 294 7.74 24.88 0.35
N CYS A 295 8.97 25.16 0.80
CA CYS A 295 10.16 24.48 0.33
C CYS A 295 10.23 23.05 0.87
N ARG A 296 10.28 22.06 -0.03
CA ARG A 296 10.54 20.65 0.31
C ARG A 296 11.76 20.13 -0.44
N PRO A 297 12.47 19.11 0.07
CA PRO A 297 13.58 18.52 -0.65
C PRO A 297 13.14 18.04 -2.04
N ALA A 298 13.89 18.38 -3.08
CA ALA A 298 13.56 18.00 -4.44
C ALA A 298 13.72 16.47 -4.61
N SER A 299 12.75 15.83 -5.27
CA SER A 299 12.92 14.47 -5.79
C SER A 299 13.82 14.53 -7.03
N ARG A 300 15.07 14.08 -6.91
CA ARG A 300 15.95 13.87 -8.08
C ARG A 300 15.68 12.50 -8.67
#